data_AF-A0A352BGF9-F1
#
_entry.id   AF-A0A352BGF9-F1
#
_cell.length_a   1.000
_cell.length_b   1.000
_cell.length_c   1.000
_cell.angle_alpha   90.00
_cell.angle_beta   90.00
_cell.angle_gamma   90.00
#
_symmetry.space_group_name_H-M   'P 1'
#
loop_
_entity.id
_entity.type
_entity.pdbx_description
1 polymer ?
#
loop_
_entity_poly.entity_id
_entity_poly.type
_entity_poly.pdbx_seq_one_letter_code
_entity_poly.pdbx_strand_id
1 'polypeptide(L)'
;MEKYSKLKAMNYCRKSGVEFVNLFKQLFISINETTKKEILNKMQIIFDKINNIFITNEGHLIFHSQKMDWFYTATSSYDELFDDEEMKIKYDEFVLLIETNEDAKLSYNQVAINSYTKTNNSNFERYNNILILDLLTIGTTSKLSNIVKFGYTLLNKRLDIILNGEFYVKHDKTEISEKFKTKHNISLDEIENGQDENFIFYLIKRLVTPKTLLISFNIPVVTKFLNDFLIKRHEEDMIDGLDTLDLLSIFKTNNKNKKIYS
;
A
#
# COMPACT_ATOMS: atom_id res chain seq x y z
N MET A 1 -12.22 -23.54 5.89
CA MET A 1 -12.41 -23.46 7.36
C MET A 1 -11.56 -24.51 8.03
N GLU A 2 -10.56 -24.10 8.79
CA GLU A 2 -9.71 -25.03 9.55
C GLU A 2 -10.24 -25.21 10.97
N LYS A 3 -10.31 -26.47 11.40
CA LYS A 3 -10.88 -26.89 12.68
C LYS A 3 -9.76 -27.11 13.70
N TYR A 4 -9.79 -26.36 14.80
CA TYR A 4 -8.76 -26.41 15.84
C TYR A 4 -9.33 -26.85 17.20
N SER A 5 -8.52 -27.54 18.01
CA SER A 5 -8.73 -27.57 19.46
C SER A 5 -8.26 -26.23 20.06
N LYS A 6 -8.75 -25.85 21.24
CA LYS A 6 -8.39 -24.58 21.90
C LYS A 6 -6.89 -24.37 22.01
N LEU A 7 -6.17 -25.37 22.52
CA LEU A 7 -4.71 -25.33 22.65
C LEU A 7 -4.01 -25.20 21.28
N LYS A 8 -4.52 -25.88 20.25
CA LYS A 8 -3.96 -25.80 18.89
C LYS A 8 -4.18 -24.42 18.27
N ALA A 9 -5.35 -23.82 18.49
CA ALA A 9 -5.67 -22.45 18.05
C ALA A 9 -4.76 -21.42 18.75
N MET A 10 -4.64 -21.50 20.07
CA MET A 10 -3.75 -20.63 20.85
C MET A 10 -2.30 -20.69 20.37
N ASN A 11 -1.76 -21.90 20.20
CA ASN A 11 -0.38 -22.08 19.74
C ASN A 11 -0.18 -21.58 18.31
N TYR A 12 -1.18 -21.73 17.45
CA TYR A 12 -1.14 -21.19 16.09
C TYR A 12 -1.11 -19.66 16.11
N CYS A 13 -2.05 -19.00 16.81
CA CYS A 13 -2.07 -17.54 16.93
C CYS A 13 -0.73 -16.99 17.44
N ARG A 14 -0.16 -17.58 18.49
CA ARG A 14 1.14 -17.16 19.03
C ARG A 14 2.28 -17.28 18.02
N LYS A 15 2.39 -18.43 17.34
CA LYS A 15 3.44 -18.61 16.32
C LYS A 15 3.29 -17.62 15.17
N SER A 16 2.06 -17.38 14.74
CA SER A 16 1.73 -16.39 13.72
C SER A 16 2.09 -14.97 14.16
N GLY A 17 1.89 -14.61 15.44
CA GLY A 17 2.30 -13.31 15.99
C GLY A 17 3.82 -13.09 15.92
N VAL A 18 4.61 -14.10 16.28
CA VAL A 18 6.09 -14.04 16.14
C VAL A 18 6.50 -13.85 14.68
N GLU A 19 5.89 -14.63 13.76
CA GLU A 19 6.17 -14.49 12.33
C GLU A 19 5.80 -13.10 11.81
N PHE A 20 4.68 -12.56 12.26
CA PHE A 20 4.19 -11.25 11.86
C PHE A 20 5.13 -10.10 12.27
N VAL A 21 5.64 -10.11 13.50
CA VAL A 21 6.64 -9.11 13.96
C VAL A 21 7.93 -9.22 13.13
N ASN A 22 8.39 -10.44 12.85
CA ASN A 22 9.59 -10.65 12.04
C ASN A 22 9.40 -10.16 10.59
N LEU A 23 8.21 -10.35 10.03
CA LEU A 23 7.84 -9.80 8.73
C LEU A 23 7.82 -8.27 8.76
N PHE A 24 7.27 -7.65 9.80
CA PHE A 24 7.28 -6.20 9.95
C PHE A 24 8.70 -5.61 10.00
N LYS A 25 9.62 -6.25 10.74
CA LYS A 25 11.03 -5.86 10.74
C LYS A 25 11.64 -5.89 9.34
N GLN A 26 11.42 -6.97 8.60
CA GLN A 26 11.91 -7.11 7.24
C GLN A 26 11.29 -6.07 6.30
N LEU A 27 10.01 -5.75 6.48
CA LEU A 27 9.29 -4.76 5.70
C LEU A 27 9.97 -3.39 5.75
N PHE A 28 10.39 -2.98 6.95
CA PHE A 28 10.99 -1.68 7.16
C PHE A 28 12.45 -1.59 6.69
N ILE A 29 13.22 -2.67 6.82
CA ILE A 29 14.62 -2.74 6.36
C ILE A 29 14.69 -2.92 4.83
N SER A 30 13.65 -3.50 4.22
CA SER A 30 13.64 -3.77 2.78
C SER A 30 13.66 -2.47 1.96
N ILE A 31 14.59 -2.40 1.01
CA ILE A 31 14.69 -1.30 0.04
C ILE A 31 13.90 -1.63 -1.24
N ASN A 32 13.60 -2.92 -1.47
CA ASN A 32 12.95 -3.40 -2.69
C ASN A 32 11.42 -3.46 -2.55
N GLU A 33 10.71 -2.74 -3.41
CA GLU A 33 9.24 -2.68 -3.42
C GLU A 33 8.56 -4.02 -3.74
N THR A 34 9.17 -4.87 -4.56
CA THR A 34 8.64 -6.22 -4.81
C THR A 34 8.67 -7.04 -3.52
N THR A 35 9.78 -6.97 -2.80
CA THR A 35 9.96 -7.67 -1.52
C THR A 35 9.01 -7.13 -0.45
N LYS A 36 8.79 -5.80 -0.39
CA LYS A 36 7.80 -5.21 0.53
C LYS A 36 6.39 -5.71 0.25
N LYS A 37 5.98 -5.74 -1.03
CA LYS A 37 4.67 -6.25 -1.44
C LYS A 37 4.50 -7.73 -1.09
N GLU A 38 5.53 -8.54 -1.31
CA GLU A 38 5.53 -9.95 -0.91
C GLU A 38 5.40 -10.12 0.62
N ILE A 39 6.09 -9.30 1.40
CA ILE A 39 6.01 -9.30 2.86
C ILE A 39 4.61 -8.90 3.32
N LEU A 40 4.05 -7.81 2.80
CA LEU A 40 2.69 -7.34 3.11
C LEU A 40 1.63 -8.41 2.78
N ASN A 41 1.76 -9.08 1.64
CA ASN A 41 0.87 -10.18 1.28
C ASN A 41 0.96 -11.35 2.27
N LYS A 42 2.17 -11.71 2.74
CA LYS A 42 2.33 -12.76 3.76
C LYS A 42 1.69 -12.35 5.08
N MET A 43 1.84 -11.08 5.48
CA MET A 43 1.20 -10.54 6.67
C MET A 43 -0.33 -10.58 6.57
N GLN A 44 -0.89 -10.23 5.41
CA GLN A 44 -2.33 -10.36 5.16
C GLN A 44 -2.81 -11.81 5.27
N ILE A 45 -2.10 -12.75 4.64
CA ILE A 45 -2.44 -14.18 4.71
C ILE A 45 -2.45 -14.68 6.17
N ILE A 46 -1.51 -14.21 7.00
CA ILE A 46 -1.49 -14.56 8.43
C ILE A 46 -2.77 -14.06 9.11
N PHE A 47 -3.13 -12.79 8.89
CA PHE A 47 -4.31 -12.18 9.49
C PHE A 47 -5.61 -12.86 9.04
N ASP A 48 -5.75 -13.12 7.74
CA ASP A 48 -6.90 -13.84 7.16
C ASP A 48 -7.05 -15.23 7.78
N LYS A 49 -5.93 -15.96 7.95
CA LYS A 49 -5.96 -17.29 8.57
C LYS A 49 -6.41 -17.23 10.01
N ILE A 50 -5.91 -16.27 10.80
CA ILE A 50 -6.32 -16.08 12.20
C ILE A 50 -7.81 -15.74 12.30
N ASN A 51 -8.27 -14.82 11.46
CA ASN A 51 -9.68 -14.43 11.42
C ASN A 51 -10.59 -15.63 11.11
N ASN A 52 -10.12 -16.58 10.30
CA ASN A 52 -10.82 -17.79 9.91
C ASN A 52 -10.65 -19.00 10.86
N ILE A 53 -10.06 -18.85 12.06
CA ILE A 53 -9.96 -19.94 13.05
C ILE A 53 -11.31 -20.19 13.75
N PHE A 54 -11.73 -21.46 13.77
CA PHE A 54 -12.90 -21.95 14.52
C PHE A 54 -12.49 -23.10 15.46
N ILE A 55 -12.90 -23.05 16.74
CA ILE A 55 -12.75 -24.18 17.68
C ILE A 55 -13.95 -25.11 17.55
N THR A 56 -13.68 -26.42 17.44
CA THR A 56 -14.72 -27.41 17.14
C THR A 56 -15.48 -27.99 18.32
N ASN A 57 -15.00 -27.87 19.56
CA ASN A 57 -15.40 -28.80 20.61
C ASN A 57 -16.34 -28.25 21.71
N GLU A 58 -16.80 -26.99 21.64
CA GLU A 58 -17.59 -26.41 22.74
C GLU A 58 -18.86 -25.65 22.31
N GLY A 59 -19.21 -25.61 21.01
CA GLY A 59 -20.39 -24.86 20.56
C GLY A 59 -20.30 -23.33 20.75
N HIS A 60 -19.15 -22.82 21.19
CA HIS A 60 -18.88 -21.41 21.38
C HIS A 60 -17.96 -20.87 20.28
N LEU A 61 -18.42 -19.80 19.60
CA LEU A 61 -17.58 -18.97 18.75
C LEU A 61 -16.46 -18.36 19.59
N ILE A 62 -15.20 -18.50 19.15
CA ILE A 62 -14.12 -17.69 19.71
C ILE A 62 -14.33 -16.27 19.20
N PHE A 63 -14.43 -15.32 20.11
CA PHE A 63 -14.50 -13.92 19.72
C PHE A 63 -13.19 -13.48 19.06
N HIS A 64 -13.29 -12.59 18.09
CA HIS A 64 -12.13 -12.01 17.41
C HIS A 64 -11.11 -11.46 18.41
N SER A 65 -11.56 -10.78 19.47
CA SER A 65 -10.73 -10.26 20.56
C SER A 65 -9.86 -11.32 21.23
N GLN A 66 -10.38 -12.53 21.47
CA GLN A 66 -9.61 -13.61 22.10
C GLN A 66 -8.51 -14.15 21.19
N LYS A 67 -8.75 -14.16 19.86
CA LYS A 67 -7.76 -14.59 18.88
C LYS A 67 -6.63 -13.57 18.78
N MET A 68 -6.97 -12.28 18.81
CA MET A 68 -6.01 -11.18 18.80
C MET A 68 -5.22 -11.11 20.09
N ASP A 69 -5.84 -11.33 21.26
CA ASP A 69 -5.14 -11.46 22.54
C ASP A 69 -4.01 -12.50 22.45
N TRP A 70 -4.28 -13.70 21.89
CA TRP A 70 -3.26 -14.74 21.75
C TRP A 70 -2.20 -14.41 20.69
N PHE A 71 -2.59 -13.75 19.61
CA PHE A 71 -1.70 -13.31 18.56
C PHE A 71 -0.71 -12.27 19.08
N TYR A 72 -1.21 -11.23 19.75
CA TYR A 72 -0.40 -10.16 20.33
C TYR A 72 0.27 -10.53 21.65
N THR A 73 -0.12 -11.63 22.31
CA THR A 73 0.67 -12.21 23.41
C THR A 73 2.09 -12.55 22.94
N ALA A 74 2.26 -13.00 21.69
CA ALA A 74 3.59 -13.27 21.14
C ALA A 74 4.40 -11.99 20.84
N THR A 75 3.69 -10.86 20.79
CA THR A 75 4.26 -9.54 20.50
C THR A 75 4.29 -8.68 21.75
N SER A 76 3.93 -9.20 22.94
CA SER A 76 3.89 -8.40 24.18
C SER A 76 5.27 -7.99 24.68
N SER A 77 6.33 -8.61 24.15
CA SER A 77 7.74 -8.23 24.37
C SER A 77 8.38 -7.64 23.11
N TYR A 78 7.59 -7.05 22.20
CA TYR A 78 8.11 -6.40 21.00
C TYR A 78 9.13 -5.30 21.29
N ASP A 79 9.09 -4.69 22.48
CA ASP A 79 10.12 -3.76 22.95
C ASP A 79 11.52 -4.37 22.97
N GLU A 80 11.65 -5.68 23.25
CA GLU A 80 12.91 -6.43 23.18
C GLU A 80 13.27 -6.83 21.74
N LEU A 81 12.31 -6.71 20.82
CA LEU A 81 12.48 -7.05 19.41
C LEU A 81 12.94 -5.84 18.61
N PHE A 82 12.64 -4.61 19.01
CA PHE A 82 13.04 -3.40 18.28
C PHE A 82 14.05 -2.59 19.09
N ASP A 83 15.26 -2.42 18.57
CA ASP A 83 16.31 -1.61 19.21
C ASP A 83 16.06 -0.10 19.06
N ASP A 84 15.23 0.30 18.10
CA ASP A 84 14.92 1.69 17.74
C ASP A 84 13.52 2.09 18.24
N GLU A 85 13.45 3.16 19.02
CA GLU A 85 12.21 3.70 19.57
C GLU A 85 11.23 4.17 18.48
N GLU A 86 11.75 4.68 17.35
CA GLU A 86 10.90 5.05 16.22
C GLU A 86 10.23 3.82 15.59
N MET A 87 10.91 2.68 15.60
CA MET A 87 10.38 1.41 15.08
C MET A 87 9.29 0.83 15.97
N LYS A 88 9.42 0.96 17.28
CA LYS A 88 8.36 0.56 18.23
C LYS A 88 7.08 1.35 18.00
N ILE A 89 7.20 2.68 17.90
CA ILE A 89 6.07 3.57 17.63
C ILE A 89 5.38 3.21 16.31
N LYS A 90 6.16 2.96 15.24
CA LYS A 90 5.60 2.54 13.94
C LYS A 90 4.92 1.18 14.01
N TYR A 91 5.47 0.25 14.77
CA TYR A 91 4.85 -1.06 14.96
C TYR A 91 3.52 -0.93 15.70
N ASP A 92 3.46 -0.14 16.76
CA ASP A 92 2.23 0.10 17.52
C ASP A 92 1.15 0.77 16.67
N GLU A 93 1.51 1.82 15.93
CA GLU A 93 0.59 2.46 14.99
C GLU A 93 0.10 1.46 13.93
N PHE A 94 0.99 0.62 13.41
CA PHE A 94 0.66 -0.38 12.40
C PHE A 94 -0.32 -1.43 12.93
N VAL A 95 -0.09 -1.93 14.14
CA VAL A 95 -0.95 -2.92 14.79
C VAL A 95 -2.34 -2.33 15.06
N LEU A 96 -2.42 -1.12 15.60
CA LEU A 96 -3.71 -0.46 15.82
C LEU A 96 -4.50 -0.30 14.51
N LEU A 97 -3.82 0.13 13.45
CA LEU A 97 -4.43 0.31 12.15
C LEU A 97 -4.83 -1.02 11.52
N ILE A 98 -4.06 -2.09 11.68
CA ILE A 98 -4.43 -3.40 11.10
C ILE A 98 -5.60 -4.04 11.82
N GLU A 99 -5.75 -3.85 13.13
CA GLU A 99 -6.95 -4.27 13.86
C GLU A 99 -8.20 -3.53 13.38
N THR A 100 -8.04 -2.27 12.95
CA THR A 100 -9.16 -1.43 12.49
C THR A 100 -9.52 -1.67 11.03
N ASN A 101 -8.51 -1.73 10.16
CA ASN A 101 -8.67 -1.82 8.71
C ASN A 101 -8.81 -3.27 8.22
N GLU A 102 -8.33 -4.23 9.00
CA GLU A 102 -8.14 -5.64 8.61
C GLU A 102 -7.27 -5.84 7.35
N ASP A 103 -6.49 -4.81 6.95
CA ASP A 103 -5.67 -4.80 5.73
C ASP A 103 -4.24 -4.31 6.03
N ALA A 104 -3.26 -5.20 5.81
CA ALA A 104 -1.85 -4.93 6.06
C ALA A 104 -1.28 -3.84 5.15
N LYS A 105 -1.71 -3.78 3.88
CA LYS A 105 -1.19 -2.81 2.90
C LYS A 105 -1.70 -1.41 3.23
N LEU A 106 -2.99 -1.27 3.52
CA LEU A 106 -3.59 0.01 3.92
C LEU A 106 -2.98 0.51 5.22
N SER A 107 -2.86 -0.34 6.24
CA SER A 107 -2.26 0.04 7.52
C SER A 107 -0.81 0.46 7.39
N TYR A 108 -0.01 -0.24 6.57
CA TYR A 108 1.37 0.13 6.32
C TYR A 108 1.49 1.50 5.64
N ASN A 109 0.65 1.76 4.63
CA ASN A 109 0.62 3.04 3.94
C ASN A 109 0.30 4.19 4.90
N GLN A 110 -0.64 3.97 5.81
CA GLN A 110 -1.06 4.99 6.75
C GLN A 110 0.03 5.29 7.79
N VAL A 111 0.75 4.29 8.29
CA VAL A 111 1.93 4.51 9.16
C VAL A 111 3.03 5.29 8.44
N ALA A 112 3.29 4.97 7.16
CA ALA A 112 4.28 5.69 6.36
C ALA A 112 3.89 7.18 6.19
N ILE A 113 2.60 7.47 6.02
CA ILE A 113 2.06 8.83 5.93
C ILE A 113 2.18 9.56 7.27
N ASN A 114 1.78 8.92 8.38
CA ASN A 114 1.87 9.50 9.73
C ASN A 114 3.30 9.91 10.09
N SER A 115 4.26 9.01 9.82
CA SER A 115 5.68 9.26 10.06
C SER A 115 6.20 10.49 9.29
N TYR A 116 5.69 10.70 8.07
CA TYR A 116 6.01 11.87 7.26
C TYR A 116 5.34 13.15 7.76
N THR A 117 4.08 13.09 8.18
CA THR A 117 3.37 14.27 8.73
C THR A 117 4.05 14.81 9.99
N LYS A 118 4.46 13.93 10.90
CA LYS A 118 5.12 14.30 12.16
C LYS A 118 6.48 14.99 11.94
N THR A 119 7.19 14.63 10.87
CA THR A 119 8.52 15.17 10.56
C THR A 119 8.50 16.47 9.72
N ASN A 120 7.41 16.76 9.00
CA ASN A 120 7.33 17.90 8.05
C ASN A 120 6.14 18.84 8.29
N ASN A 121 5.73 19.05 9.54
CA ASN A 121 4.53 19.80 9.95
C ASN A 121 4.28 21.13 9.20
N SER A 122 5.30 21.86 8.74
CA SER A 122 5.11 23.13 8.01
C SER A 122 4.68 22.98 6.54
N ASN A 123 4.98 21.86 5.88
CA ASN A 123 4.68 21.65 4.46
C ASN A 123 3.41 20.84 4.21
N PHE A 124 2.81 20.25 5.24
CA PHE A 124 1.59 19.45 5.11
C PHE A 124 0.31 20.28 5.23
N GLU A 125 0.37 21.42 5.93
CA GLU A 125 -0.80 22.28 6.11
C GLU A 125 -1.37 22.85 4.82
N ARG A 126 -0.54 23.00 3.78
CA ARG A 126 -0.92 23.53 2.47
C ARG A 126 -1.78 22.57 1.63
N TYR A 127 -1.79 21.28 1.97
CA TYR A 127 -2.58 20.28 1.24
C TYR A 127 -3.92 20.03 1.93
N ASN A 128 -4.96 19.88 1.12
CA ASN A 128 -6.31 19.55 1.58
C ASN A 128 -6.60 18.05 1.44
N ASN A 129 -5.98 17.41 0.45
CA ASN A 129 -6.19 16.01 0.13
C ASN A 129 -4.85 15.31 -0.09
N ILE A 130 -4.83 14.00 0.11
CA ILE A 130 -3.68 13.14 -0.16
C ILE A 130 -4.15 12.08 -1.14
N LEU A 131 -3.46 11.94 -2.27
CA LEU A 131 -3.74 10.91 -3.26
C LEU A 131 -2.62 9.88 -3.21
N ILE A 132 -2.96 8.67 -2.78
CA ILE A 132 -2.10 7.50 -2.93
C ILE A 132 -2.40 6.89 -4.31
N LEU A 133 -1.39 6.71 -5.14
CA LEU A 133 -1.50 6.16 -6.49
C LEU A 133 -0.52 5.01 -6.68
N ASP A 134 -1.03 3.84 -7.03
CA ASP A 134 -0.28 2.61 -7.28
C ASP A 134 -0.53 2.16 -8.73
N LEU A 135 0.54 2.03 -9.51
CA LEU A 135 0.47 1.65 -10.92
C LEU A 135 1.15 0.30 -11.12
N LEU A 136 0.43 -0.65 -11.72
CA LEU A 136 1.02 -1.89 -12.20
C LEU A 136 1.42 -1.72 -13.66
N THR A 137 2.71 -1.87 -13.97
CA THR A 137 3.23 -1.64 -15.32
C THR A 137 3.90 -2.86 -15.96
N ILE A 138 3.77 -2.99 -17.29
CA ILE A 138 4.56 -3.89 -18.14
C ILE A 138 5.88 -3.19 -18.43
N GLY A 139 6.91 -3.54 -17.67
CA GLY A 139 8.24 -2.95 -17.78
C GLY A 139 8.40 -1.64 -17.01
N THR A 140 9.43 -0.86 -17.36
CA THR A 140 9.94 0.28 -16.58
C THR A 140 9.53 1.65 -17.12
N THR A 141 8.71 1.72 -18.17
CA THR A 141 8.37 3.00 -18.81
C THR A 141 7.03 3.55 -18.31
N SER A 142 6.91 4.86 -18.33
CA SER A 142 5.78 5.65 -17.83
C SER A 142 4.64 5.85 -18.84
N LYS A 143 4.61 5.10 -19.95
CA LYS A 143 3.56 5.26 -20.97
C LYS A 143 2.28 4.58 -20.53
N LEU A 144 1.12 5.16 -20.88
CA LEU A 144 -0.18 4.53 -20.62
C LEU A 144 -0.28 3.13 -21.20
N SER A 145 0.27 2.91 -22.40
CA SER A 145 0.33 1.60 -23.07
C SER A 145 1.12 0.54 -22.29
N ASN A 146 1.76 0.91 -21.18
CA ASN A 146 2.44 -0.02 -20.30
C ASN A 146 1.80 -0.09 -18.92
N ILE A 147 0.75 0.67 -18.60
CA ILE A 147 0.06 0.58 -17.31
C ILE A 147 -1.11 -0.37 -17.47
N VAL A 148 -1.13 -1.44 -16.68
CA VAL A 148 -2.15 -2.50 -16.73
C VAL A 148 -3.23 -2.30 -15.69
N LYS A 149 -2.87 -1.76 -14.52
CA LYS A 149 -3.80 -1.55 -13.41
C LYS A 149 -3.49 -0.24 -12.70
N PHE A 150 -4.54 0.51 -12.40
CA PHE A 150 -4.52 1.65 -11.51
C PHE A 150 -5.15 1.25 -10.18
N GLY A 151 -4.46 1.54 -9.08
CA GLY A 151 -5.03 1.57 -7.75
C GLY A 151 -4.88 2.97 -7.18
N TYR A 152 -5.94 3.49 -6.56
CA TYR A 152 -5.89 4.81 -5.95
C TYR A 152 -6.66 4.88 -4.64
N THR A 153 -6.18 5.73 -3.74
CA THR A 153 -6.86 6.10 -2.50
C THR A 153 -6.71 7.59 -2.28
N LEU A 154 -7.82 8.31 -2.27
CA LEU A 154 -7.91 9.72 -1.92
C LEU A 154 -8.31 9.85 -0.46
N LEU A 155 -7.47 10.53 0.31
CA LEU A 155 -7.69 10.85 1.72
C LEU A 155 -7.91 12.35 1.90
N ASN A 156 -8.69 12.73 2.90
CA ASN A 156 -8.74 14.12 3.36
C ASN A 156 -7.50 14.45 4.23
N LYS A 157 -7.37 15.70 4.66
CA LYS A 157 -6.27 16.15 5.53
C LYS A 157 -6.22 15.45 6.91
N ARG A 158 -7.33 14.84 7.35
CA ARG A 158 -7.42 14.03 8.58
C ARG A 158 -7.11 12.56 8.33
N LEU A 159 -6.73 12.20 7.10
CA LEU A 159 -6.43 10.85 6.65
C LEU A 159 -7.66 9.92 6.56
N ASP A 160 -8.87 10.48 6.57
CA ASP A 160 -10.07 9.70 6.31
C ASP A 160 -10.17 9.42 4.80
N ILE A 161 -10.58 8.20 4.44
CA ILE A 161 -10.79 7.81 3.04
C ILE A 161 -12.00 8.56 2.48
N ILE A 162 -11.75 9.39 1.46
CA ILE A 162 -12.80 10.05 0.67
C ILE A 162 -13.26 9.10 -0.45
N LEU A 163 -12.29 8.48 -1.13
CA LEU A 163 -12.54 7.63 -2.29
C LEU A 163 -11.39 6.64 -2.44
N ASN A 164 -11.70 5.39 -2.71
CA ASN A 164 -10.72 4.39 -3.12
C ASN A 164 -11.23 3.64 -4.35
N GLY A 165 -10.32 3.02 -5.08
CA GLY A 165 -10.70 2.21 -6.21
C GLY A 165 -9.52 1.57 -6.90
N GLU A 166 -9.83 0.54 -7.67
CA GLU A 166 -8.89 -0.07 -8.59
C GLU A 166 -9.59 -0.47 -9.88
N PHE A 167 -8.87 -0.37 -10.98
CA PHE A 167 -9.37 -0.77 -12.29
C PHE A 167 -8.23 -1.14 -13.21
N TYR A 168 -8.53 -2.00 -14.19
CA TYR A 168 -7.61 -2.37 -15.25
C TYR A 168 -7.67 -1.36 -16.40
N VAL A 169 -6.54 -1.16 -17.05
CA VAL A 169 -6.45 -0.39 -18.28
C VAL A 169 -6.72 -1.31 -19.46
N LYS A 170 -7.45 -0.80 -20.43
CA LYS A 170 -7.73 -1.55 -21.65
C LYS A 170 -6.46 -1.76 -22.47
N HIS A 171 -6.13 -3.01 -22.77
CA HIS A 171 -5.06 -3.38 -23.71
C HIS A 171 -5.54 -4.39 -24.75
N ASP A 172 -4.82 -4.46 -25.87
CA ASP A 172 -4.99 -5.55 -26.82
C ASP A 172 -4.38 -6.86 -26.29
N LYS A 173 -5.02 -8.00 -26.63
CA LYS A 173 -4.70 -9.34 -26.08
C LYS A 173 -3.23 -9.75 -26.23
N THR A 174 -2.55 -9.19 -27.22
CA THR A 174 -1.16 -9.51 -27.60
C THR A 174 -0.11 -8.67 -26.89
N GLU A 175 -0.49 -7.59 -26.21
CA GLU A 175 0.47 -6.65 -25.61
C GLU A 175 1.04 -7.15 -24.29
N ILE A 176 0.32 -8.02 -23.57
CA ILE A 176 0.71 -8.49 -22.24
C ILE A 176 1.16 -9.95 -22.29
N SER A 177 2.43 -10.20 -21.97
CA SER A 177 3.00 -11.56 -21.96
C SER A 177 2.27 -12.50 -20.98
N GLU A 178 2.14 -13.78 -21.35
CA GLU A 178 1.54 -14.82 -20.51
C GLU A 178 2.22 -14.95 -19.13
N LYS A 179 3.55 -14.77 -19.13
CA LYS A 179 4.37 -14.78 -17.90
C LYS A 179 3.97 -13.64 -16.96
N PHE A 180 3.69 -12.45 -17.49
CA PHE A 180 3.26 -11.30 -16.68
C PHE A 180 1.85 -11.53 -16.12
N LYS A 181 0.90 -11.98 -16.95
CA LYS A 181 -0.47 -12.30 -16.52
C LYS A 181 -0.48 -13.36 -15.40
N THR A 182 0.28 -14.43 -15.57
CA THR A 182 0.41 -15.50 -14.56
C THR A 182 1.00 -14.98 -13.25
N LYS A 183 2.08 -14.18 -13.32
CA LYS A 183 2.72 -13.62 -12.13
C LYS A 183 1.80 -12.70 -11.33
N HIS A 184 0.93 -11.96 -12.02
CA HIS A 184 0.06 -10.95 -11.42
C HIS A 184 -1.40 -11.40 -11.28
N ASN A 185 -1.71 -12.66 -11.61
CA ASN A 185 -3.05 -13.24 -11.60
C ASN A 185 -4.10 -12.38 -12.33
N ILE A 186 -3.76 -11.93 -13.54
CA ILE A 186 -4.63 -11.08 -14.37
C ILE A 186 -5.27 -11.93 -15.45
N SER A 187 -6.60 -11.87 -15.55
CA SER A 187 -7.38 -12.52 -16.62
C SER A 187 -7.43 -11.67 -17.89
N LEU A 188 -7.66 -12.33 -19.04
CA LEU A 188 -7.85 -11.63 -20.31
C LEU A 188 -9.10 -10.73 -20.28
N ASP A 189 -10.17 -11.20 -19.66
CA ASP A 189 -11.44 -10.46 -19.57
C ASP A 189 -11.29 -9.15 -18.80
N GLU A 190 -10.46 -9.13 -17.73
CA GLU A 190 -10.17 -7.92 -16.95
C GLU A 190 -9.47 -6.83 -17.78
N ILE A 191 -8.57 -7.24 -18.68
CA ILE A 191 -7.81 -6.31 -19.52
C ILE A 191 -8.62 -5.89 -20.75
N GLU A 192 -9.39 -6.79 -21.36
CA GLU A 192 -10.21 -6.48 -22.55
C GLU A 192 -11.37 -5.53 -22.22
N ASN A 193 -11.95 -5.69 -21.04
CA ASN A 193 -13.02 -4.84 -20.52
C ASN A 193 -12.50 -3.74 -19.59
N GLY A 194 -11.19 -3.49 -19.62
CA GLY A 194 -10.55 -2.42 -18.87
C GLY A 194 -11.04 -1.04 -19.29
N GLN A 195 -10.66 -0.05 -18.50
CA GLN A 195 -10.97 1.35 -18.74
C GLN A 195 -10.10 1.93 -19.85
N ASP A 196 -10.71 2.76 -20.69
CA ASP A 196 -10.00 3.45 -21.75
C ASP A 196 -9.24 4.68 -21.25
N GLU A 197 -8.43 5.25 -22.14
CA GLU A 197 -7.64 6.43 -21.88
C GLU A 197 -8.47 7.64 -21.41
N ASN A 198 -9.68 7.82 -21.95
CA ASN A 198 -10.51 8.97 -21.64
C ASN A 198 -11.06 8.88 -20.21
N PHE A 199 -11.53 7.71 -19.79
CA PHE A 199 -11.93 7.47 -18.40
C PHE A 199 -10.78 7.79 -17.44
N ILE A 200 -9.58 7.30 -17.75
CA ILE A 200 -8.38 7.48 -16.93
C ILE A 200 -8.04 8.96 -16.79
N PHE A 201 -8.09 9.70 -17.90
CA PHE A 201 -7.87 11.15 -17.91
C PHE A 201 -8.86 11.89 -17.00
N TYR A 202 -10.17 11.65 -17.14
CA TYR A 202 -11.17 12.32 -16.32
C TYR A 202 -11.07 11.95 -14.84
N LEU A 203 -10.73 10.69 -14.54
CA LEU A 203 -10.51 10.26 -13.17
C LEU A 203 -9.31 10.98 -12.55
N ILE A 204 -8.15 10.99 -13.22
CA ILE A 204 -6.95 11.66 -12.72
C ILE A 204 -7.20 13.15 -12.54
N LYS A 205 -7.86 13.80 -13.50
CA LYS A 205 -8.23 15.22 -13.41
C LYS A 205 -9.12 15.52 -12.20
N ARG A 206 -9.97 14.57 -11.80
CA ARG A 206 -10.83 14.72 -10.62
C ARG A 206 -10.08 14.44 -9.31
N LEU A 207 -9.15 13.50 -9.31
CA LEU A 207 -8.38 13.10 -8.13
C LEU A 207 -7.25 14.09 -7.81
N VAL A 208 -6.67 14.71 -8.84
CA VAL A 208 -5.48 15.55 -8.74
C VAL A 208 -5.90 17.03 -8.82
N THR A 209 -5.78 17.73 -7.70
CA THR A 209 -6.01 19.18 -7.59
C THR A 209 -4.76 19.90 -7.06
N PRO A 210 -4.60 21.23 -7.22
CA PRO A 210 -3.40 21.95 -6.76
C PRO A 210 -3.04 21.81 -5.27
N LYS A 211 -4.01 21.40 -4.43
CA LYS A 211 -3.79 21.12 -3.00
C LYS A 211 -3.76 19.63 -2.68
N THR A 212 -3.42 18.79 -3.66
CA THR A 212 -3.33 17.35 -3.49
C THR A 212 -1.88 16.95 -3.31
N LEU A 213 -1.60 16.25 -2.21
CA LEU A 213 -0.33 15.59 -2.00
C LEU A 213 -0.33 14.24 -2.71
N LEU A 214 0.49 14.06 -3.75
CA LEU A 214 0.65 12.76 -4.40
C LEU A 214 1.63 11.87 -3.61
N ILE A 215 1.22 10.63 -3.40
CA ILE A 215 1.95 9.59 -2.70
C ILE A 215 1.98 8.34 -3.58
N SER A 216 3.16 7.74 -3.79
CA SER A 216 3.28 6.49 -4.56
C SER A 216 4.54 5.70 -4.19
N PHE A 217 4.50 4.39 -4.45
CA PHE A 217 5.65 3.49 -4.28
C PHE A 217 6.70 3.64 -5.38
N ASN A 218 6.32 4.11 -6.58
CA ASN A 218 7.24 4.29 -7.71
C ASN A 218 7.10 5.68 -8.34
N ILE A 219 7.50 6.69 -7.58
CA ILE A 219 7.24 8.08 -7.93
C ILE A 219 7.92 8.54 -9.21
N PRO A 220 9.15 8.12 -9.55
CA PRO A 220 9.71 8.47 -10.84
C PRO A 220 8.82 8.00 -12.01
N VAL A 221 8.23 6.81 -11.93
CA VAL A 221 7.33 6.29 -12.97
C VAL A 221 5.98 6.98 -12.93
N VAL A 222 5.37 7.13 -11.74
CA VAL A 222 4.05 7.76 -11.59
C VAL A 222 4.08 9.23 -11.96
N THR A 223 5.05 9.99 -11.48
CA THR A 223 5.22 11.41 -11.83
C THR A 223 5.45 11.57 -13.31
N LYS A 224 6.34 10.77 -13.90
CA LYS A 224 6.61 10.86 -15.33
C LYS A 224 5.37 10.50 -16.14
N PHE A 225 4.60 9.50 -15.71
CA PHE A 225 3.32 9.17 -16.33
C PHE A 225 2.34 10.33 -16.24
N LEU A 226 2.10 10.87 -15.04
CA LEU A 226 1.17 11.97 -14.85
C LEU A 226 1.58 13.21 -15.65
N ASN A 227 2.88 13.54 -15.68
CA ASN A 227 3.38 14.65 -16.48
C ASN A 227 3.18 14.38 -17.97
N ASP A 228 3.68 13.26 -18.51
CA ASP A 228 3.57 12.93 -19.93
C ASP A 228 2.10 12.84 -20.37
N PHE A 229 1.25 12.26 -19.52
CA PHE A 229 -0.17 11.99 -19.80
C PHE A 229 -1.04 13.24 -19.72
N LEU A 230 -0.84 14.06 -18.68
CA LEU A 230 -1.60 15.30 -18.50
C LEU A 230 -1.09 16.39 -19.45
N ILE A 231 0.22 16.55 -19.67
CA ILE A 231 0.78 17.55 -20.59
C ILE A 231 0.30 17.28 -22.02
N LYS A 232 0.40 16.02 -22.48
CA LYS A 232 -0.05 15.64 -23.83
C LYS A 232 -1.53 15.99 -24.07
N ARG A 233 -2.40 15.83 -23.07
CA ARG A 233 -3.83 16.18 -23.17
C ARG A 233 -4.11 17.66 -22.91
N HIS A 234 -3.27 18.37 -22.15
CA HIS A 234 -3.35 19.82 -21.99
C HIS A 234 -3.09 20.57 -23.30
N GLU A 235 -2.17 20.07 -24.12
CA GLU A 235 -1.88 20.61 -25.46
C GLU A 235 -3.06 20.38 -26.44
N GLU A 236 -3.89 19.36 -26.21
CA GLU A 236 -5.04 19.02 -27.04
C GLU A 236 -6.34 19.75 -26.62
N ASP A 237 -6.50 20.12 -25.34
CA ASP A 237 -7.78 20.63 -24.79
C ASP A 237 -7.77 22.10 -24.27
N MET A 238 -6.68 22.89 -24.36
CA MET A 238 -6.60 24.29 -23.89
C MET A 238 -7.23 24.51 -22.50
N ILE A 239 -6.63 23.95 -21.44
CA ILE A 239 -7.13 24.11 -20.06
C ILE A 239 -6.02 24.70 -19.16
N ASP A 240 -6.35 25.75 -18.42
CA ASP A 240 -5.48 26.38 -17.41
C ASP A 240 -5.40 25.53 -16.12
N GLY A 241 -4.23 25.48 -15.48
CA GLY A 241 -4.10 25.13 -14.05
C GLY A 241 -3.22 23.95 -13.66
N LEU A 242 -2.35 23.42 -14.53
CA LEU A 242 -1.45 22.30 -14.17
C LEU A 242 -0.12 22.72 -13.51
N ASP A 243 0.16 24.02 -13.40
CA ASP A 243 1.49 24.57 -13.06
C ASP A 243 1.97 24.34 -11.62
N THR A 244 1.23 23.64 -10.75
CA THR A 244 1.59 23.50 -9.32
C THR A 244 1.19 22.16 -8.71
N LEU A 245 1.67 21.06 -9.29
CA LEU A 245 1.71 19.78 -8.59
C LEU A 245 2.98 19.68 -7.74
N ASP A 246 2.84 19.90 -6.44
CA ASP A 246 3.88 19.58 -5.47
C ASP A 246 3.94 18.05 -5.28
N LEU A 247 4.98 17.43 -5.82
CA LEU A 247 5.18 15.99 -5.84
C LEU A 247 6.11 15.57 -4.71
N LEU A 248 5.72 14.58 -3.90
CA LEU A 248 6.55 14.11 -2.78
C LEU A 248 6.76 12.61 -2.84
N SER A 249 8.02 12.19 -2.75
CA SER A 249 8.37 10.80 -2.55
C SER A 249 8.42 10.35 -1.11
N ILE A 250 7.60 9.35 -0.77
CA ILE A 250 7.71 8.63 0.52
C ILE A 250 9.14 8.10 0.67
N PHE A 251 9.79 7.75 -0.45
CA PHE A 251 11.22 7.44 -0.47
C PHE A 251 11.99 8.60 -1.12
N LYS A 252 12.42 9.57 -0.31
CA LYS A 252 13.78 10.07 -0.51
C LYS A 252 14.68 8.97 0.02
N THR A 253 15.28 8.18 -0.89
CA THR A 253 16.52 7.48 -0.55
C THR A 253 17.44 8.52 0.09
N ASN A 254 17.90 8.25 1.31
CA ASN A 254 18.91 9.05 1.97
C ASN A 254 20.17 9.09 1.08
N ASN A 255 20.24 10.07 0.17
CA ASN A 255 21.49 10.52 -0.44
C ASN A 255 22.23 11.44 0.54
N LYS A 256 22.38 10.97 1.77
CA LYS A 256 23.32 11.48 2.76
C LYS A 256 24.19 10.32 3.19
N ASN A 257 25.08 9.91 2.28
CA ASN A 257 26.42 9.43 2.55
C ASN A 257 27.23 9.58 1.27
N LYS A 258 27.46 10.84 0.87
CA LYS A 258 28.59 11.25 0.05
C LYS A 258 29.57 11.95 1.00
N LYS A 259 30.84 11.53 0.95
CA LYS A 259 31.95 11.71 1.91
C LYS A 259 31.86 10.68 3.03
N ILE A 260 32.84 9.82 3.31
CA ILE A 260 34.32 9.85 3.23
C ILE A 260 34.70 8.35 3.01
N TYR A 261 35.57 7.94 2.09
CA TYR A 261 37.03 8.11 2.06
C TYR A 261 37.56 8.04 0.62
N SER A 262 38.53 8.91 0.38
CA SER A 262 39.61 8.79 -0.61
C SER A 262 40.31 7.44 -0.55
#